data_AF-A0A2H1V5Z9-F1
#
_entry.id   AF-A0A2H1V5Z9-F1
#
_cell.length_a   1.000
_cell.length_b   1.000
_cell.length_c   1.000
_cell.angle_alpha   90.00
_cell.angle_beta   90.00
_cell.angle_gamma   90.00
#
_symmetry.space_group_name_H-M   'P 1'
#
loop_
_entity.id
_entity.type
_entity.pdbx_description
1 polymer ?
#
loop_
_entity_poly.entity_id
_entity_poly.type
_entity_poly.pdbx_seq_one_letter_code
_entity_poly.pdbx_strand_id
1 'polypeptide(L)'
;MSFGSFENVGSFIRDCNGSKLRYDQACLQIITNTDVSFWSQYEECEGCILLGTANISDTRSLVLGTGSPLNYKVTNGNGVICNGTYQFAEYGQYILNVTDVKTDTCLPRMTAEPDAAYLPILTAVVILLSMATLWYVVKGVGKRIVAGRLYARYFAREDNELGSETRVLTTEASVPRSPTRSRLRSLDIFRGFAIALMIFVNAGGGGYGVFSHSVWNGLTVADVVFPWFAFAMGEALVLSLNARLRTSLPRINALQQ
;
A
#
# COMPACT_ATOMS: atom_id res chain seq x y z
N MET A 1 21.36 24.45 31.72
CA MET A 1 20.95 23.16 31.12
C MET A 1 19.45 23.20 30.94
N SER A 2 18.98 23.66 29.78
CA SER A 2 17.56 23.54 29.39
C SER A 2 17.50 22.36 28.43
N PHE A 3 17.04 21.22 28.94
CA PHE A 3 16.70 20.08 28.09
C PHE A 3 15.41 20.43 27.36
N GLY A 4 15.41 20.35 26.03
CA GLY A 4 14.18 20.43 25.25
C GLY A 4 13.17 19.42 25.79
N SER A 5 12.00 19.91 26.21
CA SER A 5 10.88 19.07 26.64
C SER A 5 10.24 18.49 25.38
N PHE A 6 10.76 17.35 24.93
CA PHE A 6 9.99 16.46 24.08
C PHE A 6 9.48 15.36 25.00
N GLU A 7 8.22 15.46 25.42
CA GLU A 7 7.52 14.32 25.98
C GLU A 7 7.46 13.25 24.88
N ASN A 8 7.99 12.07 25.17
CA ASN A 8 7.76 10.86 24.37
C ASN A 8 6.28 10.45 24.54
N VAL A 9 5.38 11.28 24.02
CA VAL A 9 3.99 10.89 23.84
C VAL A 9 4.00 9.91 22.68
N GLY A 10 3.44 8.71 22.88
CA GLY A 10 3.38 7.67 21.85
C GLY A 10 2.76 8.17 20.54
N SER A 11 2.70 7.28 19.55
CA SER A 11 2.30 7.48 18.14
C SER A 11 1.08 8.35 17.82
N PHE A 12 0.31 8.79 18.83
CA PHE A 12 -0.93 9.52 18.68
C PHE A 12 -0.80 11.06 18.79
N ILE A 13 0.28 11.61 19.36
CA ILE A 13 0.45 13.08 19.50
C ILE A 13 1.93 13.45 19.31
N ARG A 14 2.36 13.59 18.05
CA ARG A 14 3.64 14.22 17.73
C ARG A 14 3.40 15.69 17.41
N ASP A 15 3.42 16.52 18.45
CA ASP A 15 3.30 17.97 18.33
C ASP A 15 4.69 18.60 18.18
N CYS A 16 4.82 19.47 17.19
CA CYS A 16 5.99 20.31 16.99
C CYS A 16 5.68 21.71 17.54
N ASN A 17 5.94 21.91 18.84
CA ASN A 17 5.78 23.19 19.54
C ASN A 17 4.41 23.86 19.30
N GLY A 18 3.33 23.11 19.53
CA GLY A 18 1.94 23.58 19.35
C GLY A 18 1.35 23.40 17.95
N SER A 19 2.13 22.89 16.98
CA SER A 19 1.62 22.48 15.68
C SER A 19 1.56 20.96 15.56
N LYS A 20 0.38 20.42 15.23
CA LYS A 20 0.20 18.98 15.01
C LYS A 20 0.83 18.59 13.68
N LEU A 21 1.78 17.64 13.70
CA LEU A 21 2.41 17.12 12.49
C LEU A 21 1.38 16.37 11.63
N ARG A 22 1.43 16.62 10.31
CA ARG A 22 0.68 15.85 9.30
C ARG A 22 1.56 14.71 8.77
N TYR A 23 0.96 13.85 7.95
CA TYR A 23 1.70 12.84 7.18
C TYR A 23 2.80 13.50 6.33
N ASP A 24 3.89 12.77 6.13
CA ASP A 24 5.10 13.22 5.43
C ASP A 24 5.78 14.45 6.04
N GLN A 25 5.60 14.67 7.35
CA GLN A 25 6.24 15.76 8.08
C GLN A 25 7.09 15.26 9.25
N ALA A 26 8.14 16.03 9.53
CA ALA A 26 9.04 15.86 10.66
C ALA A 26 9.22 17.19 11.40
N CYS A 27 9.65 17.11 12.65
CA CYS A 27 9.96 18.29 13.47
C CYS A 27 11.47 18.41 13.66
N LEU A 28 12.03 19.55 13.27
CA LEU A 28 13.43 19.89 13.52
C LEU A 28 13.50 21.04 14.53
N GLN A 29 14.12 20.81 15.69
CA GLN A 29 14.45 21.85 16.64
C GLN A 29 15.89 22.30 16.45
N ILE A 30 16.06 23.59 16.18
CA ILE A 30 17.37 24.22 16.00
C ILE A 30 17.71 24.96 17.29
N ILE A 31 18.79 24.54 17.95
CA ILE A 31 19.30 25.14 19.18
C ILE A 31 20.43 26.09 18.80
N THR A 32 20.24 27.37 19.07
CA THR A 32 21.19 28.45 18.82
C THR A 32 21.19 29.44 19.99
N ASN A 33 22.33 30.08 20.22
CA ASN A 33 22.48 31.20 21.16
C ASN A 33 22.70 32.55 20.43
N THR A 34 22.76 32.52 19.10
CA THR A 34 23.03 33.68 18.24
C THR A 34 22.02 33.70 17.09
N ASP A 35 21.80 34.88 16.51
CA ASP A 35 20.98 35.03 15.31
C ASP A 35 21.56 34.24 14.14
N VAL A 36 20.83 33.22 13.69
CA VAL A 36 21.20 32.38 12.55
C VAL A 36 20.07 32.35 11.52
N SER A 37 20.46 32.30 10.26
CA SER A 37 19.57 32.08 9.13
C SER A 37 19.69 30.64 8.66
N PHE A 38 18.56 29.95 8.63
CA PHE A 38 18.44 28.58 8.16
C PHE A 38 17.98 28.59 6.70
N TRP A 39 18.84 28.09 5.82
CA TRP A 39 18.58 27.96 4.40
C TRP A 39 18.39 26.48 4.06
N SER A 40 17.38 26.14 3.26
CA SER A 40 17.14 24.74 2.90
C SER A 40 16.48 24.58 1.54
N GLN A 41 16.76 23.44 0.89
CA GLN A 41 16.13 23.02 -0.36
C GLN A 41 16.13 21.49 -0.45
N TYR A 42 15.07 20.89 -0.98
CA TYR A 42 15.00 19.45 -1.20
C TYR A 42 15.81 19.03 -2.43
N GLU A 43 16.41 17.84 -2.39
CA GLU A 43 17.24 17.29 -3.47
C GLU A 43 16.44 16.97 -4.74
N GLU A 44 15.12 16.82 -4.63
CA GLU A 44 14.21 16.71 -5.79
C GLU A 44 14.25 17.93 -6.73
N CYS A 45 14.74 19.07 -6.25
CA CYS A 45 14.83 20.32 -7.01
C CYS A 45 16.22 20.44 -7.68
N GLU A 46 16.35 19.81 -8.85
CA GLU A 46 17.58 19.81 -9.63
C GLU A 46 17.97 21.24 -10.05
N GLY A 47 19.12 21.73 -9.58
CA GLY A 47 19.65 23.07 -9.93
C GLY A 47 19.06 24.25 -9.13
N CYS A 48 18.31 23.98 -8.05
CA CYS A 48 17.71 25.04 -7.24
C CYS A 48 18.69 25.64 -6.23
N ILE A 49 18.65 26.96 -6.07
CA ILE A 49 19.39 27.65 -4.99
C ILE A 49 18.72 27.36 -3.64
N LEU A 50 19.52 27.35 -2.57
CA LEU A 50 18.99 27.26 -1.22
C LEU A 50 18.12 28.49 -0.92
N LEU A 51 16.91 28.27 -0.39
CA LEU A 51 15.98 29.33 -0.01
C LEU A 51 16.06 29.63 1.48
N GLY A 52 15.87 30.90 1.84
CA GLY A 52 15.89 31.34 3.25
C GLY A 52 14.60 30.93 3.94
N THR A 53 14.65 29.84 4.71
CA THR A 53 13.47 29.22 5.31
C THR A 53 13.06 29.90 6.61
N ALA A 54 14.03 30.23 7.48
CA ALA A 54 13.74 30.90 8.74
C ALA A 54 14.95 31.66 9.27
N ASN A 55 14.68 32.85 9.84
CA ASN A 55 15.62 33.56 10.71
C ASN A 55 15.29 33.23 12.16
N ILE A 56 16.31 32.82 12.91
CA ILE A 56 16.19 32.18 14.22
C ILE A 56 17.15 32.90 15.17
N SER A 57 16.59 33.69 16.08
CA SER A 57 17.34 34.37 17.15
C SER A 57 17.46 33.50 18.41
N ASP A 58 16.40 32.76 18.73
CA ASP A 58 16.31 31.84 19.86
C ASP A 58 15.93 30.43 19.40
N THR A 59 16.15 29.43 20.27
CA THR A 59 15.81 28.02 19.98
C THR A 59 14.38 27.88 19.46
N ARG A 60 14.24 27.40 18.22
CA ARG A 60 12.97 27.31 17.50
C ARG A 60 12.82 25.96 16.82
N SER A 61 11.59 25.45 16.77
CA SER A 61 11.21 24.27 16.00
C SER A 61 10.62 24.66 14.65
N LEU A 62 10.97 23.89 13.62
CA LEU A 62 10.50 24.01 12.25
C LEU A 62 9.86 22.70 11.83
N VAL A 63 8.78 22.80 11.06
CA VAL A 63 8.16 21.65 10.41
C VAL A 63 8.78 21.49 9.04
N LEU A 64 9.28 20.28 8.76
CA LEU A 64 9.93 19.93 7.49
C LEU A 64 9.17 18.79 6.83
N GLY A 65 9.25 18.70 5.51
CA GLY A 65 8.75 17.56 4.73
C GLY A 65 9.75 16.41 4.72
N THR A 66 9.27 15.18 4.60
CA THR A 66 10.10 13.96 4.64
C THR A 66 10.21 13.26 3.28
N GLY A 67 9.69 13.87 2.21
CA GLY A 67 9.62 13.24 0.89
C GLY A 67 10.97 13.06 0.19
N SER A 68 11.93 13.94 0.44
CA SER A 68 13.24 13.95 -0.22
C SER A 68 14.34 14.38 0.78
N PRO A 69 15.61 13.96 0.60
CA PRO A 69 16.72 14.47 1.40
C PRO A 69 16.77 16.01 1.34
N LEU A 70 16.93 16.63 2.51
CA LEU A 70 17.00 18.07 2.64
C LEU A 70 18.46 18.50 2.65
N ASN A 71 18.83 19.33 1.69
CA ASN A 71 20.06 20.09 1.71
C ASN A 71 19.83 21.36 2.51
N TYR A 72 20.62 21.59 3.55
CA TYR A 72 20.51 22.79 4.37
C TYR A 72 21.87 23.41 4.67
N LYS A 73 21.81 24.71 4.95
CA LYS A 73 22.94 25.55 5.28
C LYS A 73 22.53 26.52 6.37
N VAL A 74 23.34 26.57 7.43
CA VAL A 74 23.15 27.48 8.54
C VAL A 74 24.20 28.58 8.45
N THR A 75 23.75 29.83 8.36
CA THR A 75 24.62 31.00 8.24
C THR A 75 24.37 31.98 9.37
N ASN A 76 25.45 32.59 9.87
CA ASN A 76 25.40 33.74 10.78
C ASN A 76 25.95 34.96 10.01
N GLY A 77 25.80 36.17 10.53
CA GLY A 77 26.35 37.40 9.95
C GLY A 77 27.86 37.35 9.65
N ASN A 78 28.59 36.42 10.27
CA ASN A 78 30.03 36.23 10.09
C ASN A 78 30.40 35.14 9.04
N GLY A 79 29.44 34.43 8.46
CA GLY A 79 29.69 33.38 7.47
C GLY A 79 28.84 32.11 7.64
N VAL A 80 29.30 31.02 7.01
CA VAL A 80 28.65 29.70 7.08
C VAL A 80 29.08 29.00 8.35
N ILE A 81 28.14 28.60 9.20
CA ILE A 81 28.43 27.80 10.39
C ILE A 81 28.56 26.34 10.00
N CYS A 82 27.59 25.84 9.25
CA CYS A 82 27.61 24.46 8.78
C CYS A 82 26.69 24.21 7.60
N ASN A 83 27.01 23.15 6.86
CA ASN A 83 26.17 22.59 5.81
C ASN A 83 25.94 21.09 6.05
N GLY A 84 24.90 20.56 5.43
CA GLY A 84 24.60 19.15 5.51
C GLY A 84 23.45 18.75 4.61
N THR A 85 23.42 17.45 4.34
CA THR A 85 22.30 16.79 3.67
C THR A 85 21.78 15.74 4.62
N TYR A 86 20.48 15.74 4.87
CA TYR A 86 19.87 14.78 5.76
C TYR A 86 18.49 14.35 5.29
N GLN A 87 18.23 13.05 5.37
CA GLN A 87 16.94 12.48 5.06
C GLN A 87 16.11 12.36 6.34
N PHE A 88 15.13 13.26 6.46
CA PHE A 88 14.15 13.23 7.54
C PHE A 88 13.12 12.13 7.28
N ALA A 89 12.73 11.42 8.32
CA ALA A 89 11.76 10.35 8.26
C ALA A 89 10.45 10.76 8.95
N GLU A 90 9.35 10.13 8.54
CA GLU A 90 8.00 10.52 8.92
C GLU A 90 7.80 10.53 10.44
N TYR A 91 7.19 11.61 10.94
CA TYR A 91 6.96 11.86 12.35
C TYR A 91 8.25 11.90 13.22
N GLY A 92 9.43 11.89 12.61
CA GLY A 92 10.70 11.97 13.33
C GLY A 92 10.88 13.32 14.03
N GLN A 93 11.50 13.28 15.21
CA GLN A 93 11.91 14.47 15.95
C GLN A 93 13.43 14.55 15.96
N TYR A 94 13.93 15.72 15.57
CA TYR A 94 15.34 15.95 15.32
C TYR A 94 15.79 17.21 16.05
N ILE A 95 17.00 17.17 16.60
CA ILE A 95 17.67 18.33 17.19
C ILE A 95 18.93 18.64 16.40
N LEU A 96 19.08 19.90 15.99
CA LEU A 96 20.30 20.44 15.41
C LEU A 96 20.92 21.43 16.41
N ASN A 97 22.04 21.05 17.02
CA ASN A 97 22.77 21.93 17.92
C ASN A 97 23.82 22.71 17.14
N VAL A 98 23.59 24.00 16.93
CA VAL A 98 24.48 24.88 16.16
C VAL A 98 25.61 25.46 17.03
N THR A 99 25.49 25.36 18.36
CA THR A 99 26.44 25.97 19.32
C THR A 99 27.70 25.14 19.56
N ASP A 100 27.66 23.82 19.35
CA ASP A 100 28.78 22.89 19.60
C ASP A 100 29.33 22.31 18.28
N VAL A 101 29.22 23.07 17.19
CA VAL A 101 29.69 22.66 15.87
C VAL A 101 31.21 22.78 15.81
N LYS A 102 31.90 21.63 15.87
CA LYS A 102 33.37 21.54 15.76
C LYS A 102 33.86 21.23 14.33
N THR A 103 32.95 20.92 13.42
CA THR A 103 33.20 20.53 12.03
C THR A 103 32.31 21.33 11.11
N ASP A 104 32.74 21.65 9.88
CA ASP A 104 31.92 22.37 8.89
C ASP A 104 30.62 21.65 8.52
N THR A 105 30.48 20.37 8.92
CA THR A 105 29.26 19.57 8.77
C THR A 105 28.49 19.45 10.10
N CYS A 106 27.18 19.71 10.08
CA CYS A 106 26.31 19.59 11.26
C CYS A 106 25.16 18.63 10.98
N LEU A 107 25.26 17.39 11.45
CA LEU A 107 24.21 16.38 11.26
C LEU A 107 23.17 16.49 12.40
N PRO A 108 21.86 16.48 12.09
CA PRO A 108 20.83 16.50 13.11
C PRO A 108 20.84 15.18 13.88
N ARG A 109 20.62 15.27 15.19
CA ARG A 109 20.49 14.12 16.08
C ARG A 109 19.02 13.75 16.23
N MET A 110 18.70 12.48 16.04
CA MET A 110 17.36 11.94 16.33
C MET A 110 17.11 11.93 17.84
N THR A 111 15.98 12.49 18.28
CA THR A 111 15.50 12.35 19.66
C THR A 111 14.42 11.31 19.82
N ALA A 112 13.60 11.13 18.79
CA ALA A 112 12.58 10.09 18.73
C ALA A 112 12.70 9.31 17.41
N GLU A 113 12.54 7.99 17.48
CA GLU A 113 12.59 7.14 16.31
C GLU A 113 11.38 7.43 15.38
N PRO A 114 11.59 7.51 14.05
CA PRO A 114 10.52 7.75 13.10
C PRO A 114 9.57 6.55 13.00
N ASP A 115 8.32 6.80 12.61
CA ASP A 115 7.35 5.73 12.42
C ASP A 115 7.59 5.00 11.09
N ALA A 116 7.63 3.67 11.14
CA ALA A 116 7.77 2.84 9.95
C ALA A 116 6.41 2.67 9.24
N ALA A 117 6.15 3.49 8.23
CA ALA A 117 4.90 3.46 7.45
C ALA A 117 4.57 2.10 6.79
N TYR A 118 5.57 1.24 6.55
CA TYR A 118 5.38 -0.06 5.91
C TYR A 118 4.88 -1.17 6.85
N LEU A 119 5.02 -1.02 8.17
CA LEU A 119 4.60 -2.02 9.15
C LEU A 119 3.10 -2.38 9.06
N PRO A 120 2.15 -1.43 9.10
CA PRO A 120 0.73 -1.76 9.04
C PRO A 120 0.36 -2.46 7.72
N ILE A 121 0.95 -2.04 6.60
CA ILE A 121 0.72 -2.65 5.29
C ILE A 121 1.22 -4.09 5.28
N LEU A 122 2.44 -4.33 5.77
CA LEU A 122 3.02 -5.68 5.87
C LEU A 122 2.16 -6.59 6.75
N THR A 123 1.72 -6.09 7.91
CA THR A 123 0.85 -6.88 8.81
C THR A 123 -0.47 -7.25 8.15
N ALA A 124 -1.09 -6.33 7.41
CA ALA A 124 -2.32 -6.60 6.67
C ALA A 124 -2.10 -7.68 5.60
N VAL A 125 -1.01 -7.60 4.84
CA VAL A 125 -0.66 -8.62 3.83
C VAL A 125 -0.47 -9.99 4.47
N VAL A 126 0.26 -10.07 5.58
CA VAL A 126 0.49 -11.33 6.31
C VAL A 126 -0.84 -11.91 6.82
N ILE A 127 -1.73 -11.08 7.38
CA ILE A 127 -3.05 -11.50 7.84
C ILE A 127 -3.91 -12.00 6.66
N LEU A 128 -3.91 -11.31 5.52
CA LEU A 128 -4.66 -11.75 4.34
C LEU A 128 -4.16 -13.08 3.77
N LEU A 129 -2.84 -13.26 3.68
CA LEU A 129 -2.25 -14.51 3.20
C LEU A 129 -2.51 -15.67 4.17
N SER A 130 -2.43 -15.42 5.48
CA SER A 130 -2.77 -16.44 6.49
C SER A 130 -4.25 -16.83 6.45
N MET A 131 -5.16 -15.87 6.27
CA MET A 131 -6.59 -16.17 6.09
C MET A 131 -6.86 -16.95 4.79
N ALA A 132 -6.20 -16.60 3.69
CA ALA A 132 -6.36 -17.29 2.41
C ALA A 132 -5.87 -18.75 2.46
N THR A 133 -4.69 -18.97 3.06
CA THR A 133 -4.14 -20.31 3.26
C THR A 133 -5.01 -21.15 4.20
N LEU A 134 -5.47 -20.57 5.32
CA LEU A 134 -6.40 -21.24 6.23
C LEU A 134 -7.71 -21.64 5.52
N TRP A 135 -8.28 -20.74 4.72
CA TRP A 135 -9.49 -21.03 3.94
C TRP A 135 -9.29 -22.16 2.93
N TYR A 136 -8.14 -22.18 2.25
CA TYR A 136 -7.80 -23.25 1.30
C TYR A 136 -7.63 -24.60 2.00
N VAL A 137 -6.96 -24.62 3.17
CA VAL A 137 -6.80 -25.82 4.00
C VAL A 137 -8.15 -26.34 4.48
N VAL A 138 -9.02 -25.47 5.03
CA VAL A 138 -10.36 -25.88 5.50
C VAL A 138 -11.20 -26.49 4.37
N LYS A 139 -11.20 -25.87 3.18
CA LYS A 139 -11.90 -26.45 2.02
C LYS A 139 -11.28 -27.73 1.50
N GLY A 140 -9.95 -27.82 1.48
CA GLY A 140 -9.22 -29.00 1.05
C GLY A 140 -9.46 -30.19 1.97
N VAL A 141 -9.31 -29.98 3.28
CA VAL A 141 -9.56 -30.98 4.33
C VAL A 141 -11.04 -31.34 4.39
N GLY A 142 -11.95 -30.36 4.31
CA GLY A 142 -13.40 -30.61 4.27
C GLY A 142 -13.81 -31.50 3.10
N LYS A 143 -13.27 -31.26 1.89
CA LYS A 143 -13.50 -32.14 0.73
C LYS A 143 -12.92 -33.53 0.94
N ARG A 144 -11.70 -33.65 1.48
CA ARG A 144 -11.07 -34.96 1.73
C ARG A 144 -11.78 -35.76 2.82
N ILE A 145 -12.23 -35.14 3.90
CA ILE A 145 -12.99 -35.80 4.98
C ILE A 145 -14.37 -36.24 4.49
N VAL A 146 -15.08 -35.40 3.73
CA VAL A 146 -16.39 -35.77 3.17
C VAL A 146 -16.24 -36.90 2.14
N ALA A 147 -15.26 -36.80 1.24
CA ALA A 147 -14.97 -37.87 0.29
C ALA A 147 -14.57 -39.17 0.99
N GLY A 148 -13.71 -39.12 2.02
CA GLY A 148 -13.32 -40.28 2.82
C GLY A 148 -14.48 -40.90 3.60
N ARG A 149 -15.39 -40.09 4.15
CA ARG A 149 -16.63 -40.59 4.78
C ARG A 149 -17.59 -41.22 3.76
N LEU A 150 -17.66 -40.67 2.55
CA LEU A 150 -18.47 -41.26 1.46
C LEU A 150 -17.86 -42.59 0.99
N TYR A 151 -16.54 -42.66 0.81
CA TYR A 151 -15.82 -43.86 0.41
C TYR A 151 -15.92 -44.96 1.47
N ALA A 152 -15.79 -44.62 2.76
CA ALA A 152 -15.97 -45.56 3.85
C ALA A 152 -17.41 -46.10 3.95
N ARG A 153 -18.44 -45.26 3.68
CA ARG A 153 -19.83 -45.72 3.58
C ARG A 153 -20.09 -46.59 2.35
N TYR A 154 -19.36 -46.37 1.26
CA TYR A 154 -19.48 -47.14 0.03
C TYR A 154 -18.90 -48.56 0.22
N PHE A 155 -17.69 -48.68 0.78
CA PHE A 155 -17.07 -49.97 1.08
C PHE A 155 -17.80 -50.76 2.17
N ALA A 156 -18.33 -50.10 3.20
CA ALA A 156 -19.16 -50.78 4.21
C ALA A 156 -20.49 -51.31 3.66
N ARG A 157 -20.90 -50.92 2.45
CA ARG A 157 -22.09 -51.45 1.76
C ARG A 157 -21.76 -52.65 0.88
N GLU A 158 -20.51 -52.83 0.46
CA GLU A 158 -20.08 -53.91 -0.44
C GLU A 158 -20.05 -55.28 0.27
N ASP A 159 -19.76 -55.30 1.59
CA ASP A 159 -19.75 -56.54 2.39
C ASP A 159 -21.16 -57.09 2.70
N ASN A 160 -22.23 -56.33 2.40
CA ASN A 160 -23.62 -56.71 2.68
C ASN A 160 -24.41 -57.16 1.44
N GLU A 161 -23.83 -57.13 0.24
CA GLU A 161 -24.56 -57.40 -1.01
C GLU A 161 -23.89 -58.54 -1.83
N LEU A 162 -23.39 -59.59 -1.15
CA LEU A 162 -23.21 -60.91 -1.77
C LEU A 162 -24.54 -61.67 -1.77
N GLY A 163 -25.54 -61.07 -2.39
CA GLY A 163 -26.90 -61.60 -2.46
C GLY A 163 -27.77 -60.76 -3.37
N SER A 164 -28.17 -61.37 -4.48
CA SER A 164 -29.17 -60.91 -5.45
C SER A 164 -28.64 -60.11 -6.65
N GLU A 165 -28.65 -60.84 -7.77
CA GLU A 165 -28.49 -60.40 -9.15
C GLU A 165 -29.35 -59.20 -9.57
N THR A 166 -28.93 -58.68 -10.74
CA THR A 166 -29.70 -57.94 -11.75
C THR A 166 -29.83 -56.42 -11.55
N ARG A 167 -28.95 -55.66 -12.22
CA ARG A 167 -29.27 -54.29 -12.67
C ARG A 167 -28.84 -54.08 -14.13
N VAL A 168 -29.82 -54.35 -14.98
CA VAL A 168 -30.35 -53.47 -16.03
C VAL A 168 -29.43 -52.35 -16.50
N LEU A 169 -29.09 -52.47 -17.78
CA LEU A 169 -28.57 -51.47 -18.69
C LEU A 169 -29.41 -50.18 -18.65
N THR A 170 -28.88 -49.10 -18.07
CA THR A 170 -29.39 -47.74 -18.32
C THR A 170 -28.25 -46.85 -18.78
N THR A 171 -28.18 -46.70 -20.11
CA THR A 171 -27.60 -45.56 -20.82
C THR A 171 -28.20 -44.27 -20.26
N GLU A 172 -27.45 -43.53 -19.44
CA GLU A 172 -27.82 -42.14 -19.12
C GLU A 172 -27.30 -41.22 -20.23
N ALA A 173 -28.27 -40.76 -21.00
CA ALA A 173 -28.16 -39.71 -22.00
C ALA A 173 -27.51 -38.45 -21.41
N SER A 174 -26.59 -37.86 -22.17
CA SER A 174 -26.06 -36.53 -21.94
C SER A 174 -27.20 -35.51 -21.92
N VAL A 175 -27.55 -35.04 -20.72
CA VAL A 175 -28.44 -33.89 -20.54
C VAL A 175 -27.85 -32.71 -21.33
N PRO A 176 -28.63 -32.04 -22.21
CA PRO A 176 -28.15 -30.85 -22.89
C PRO A 176 -28.00 -29.76 -21.84
N ARG A 177 -26.75 -29.45 -21.49
CA ARG A 177 -26.44 -28.36 -20.57
C ARG A 177 -26.92 -27.07 -21.20
N SER A 178 -28.05 -26.56 -20.71
CA SER A 178 -28.50 -25.19 -20.94
C SER A 178 -27.30 -24.24 -20.82
N PRO A 179 -27.07 -23.33 -21.79
CA PRO A 179 -25.98 -22.38 -21.71
C PRO A 179 -26.33 -21.37 -20.63
N THR A 180 -26.08 -21.76 -19.38
CA THR A 180 -26.03 -20.81 -18.28
C THR A 180 -24.87 -19.88 -18.62
N ARG A 181 -25.19 -18.65 -19.05
CA ARG A 181 -24.25 -17.53 -19.10
C ARG A 181 -23.74 -17.31 -17.68
N SER A 182 -22.76 -18.11 -17.26
CA SER A 182 -22.11 -17.95 -15.97
C SER A 182 -21.26 -16.68 -16.06
N ARG A 183 -21.78 -15.57 -15.52
CA ARG A 183 -20.97 -14.37 -15.29
C ARG A 183 -19.74 -14.78 -14.48
N LEU A 184 -18.54 -14.42 -14.94
CA LEU A 184 -17.33 -14.71 -14.19
C LEU A 184 -17.28 -13.82 -12.95
N ARG A 185 -17.67 -14.40 -11.82
CA ARG A 185 -17.72 -13.72 -10.53
C ARG A 185 -16.35 -13.16 -10.11
N SER A 186 -15.26 -13.83 -10.47
CA SER A 186 -13.89 -13.35 -10.23
C SER A 186 -13.58 -12.04 -10.97
N LEU A 187 -14.05 -11.90 -12.20
CA LEU A 187 -13.83 -10.71 -13.03
C LEU A 187 -14.68 -9.52 -12.54
N ASP A 188 -15.91 -9.77 -12.12
CA ASP A 188 -16.76 -8.74 -11.51
C ASP A 188 -16.17 -8.26 -10.16
N ILE A 189 -15.56 -9.14 -9.35
CA ILE A 189 -14.86 -8.76 -8.11
C ILE A 189 -13.59 -7.96 -8.41
N PHE A 190 -12.78 -8.39 -9.38
CA PHE A 190 -11.56 -7.68 -9.77
C PHE A 190 -11.85 -6.27 -10.30
N ARG A 191 -12.91 -6.11 -11.11
CA ARG A 191 -13.38 -4.79 -11.57
C ARG A 191 -13.81 -3.90 -10.40
N GLY A 192 -14.56 -4.46 -9.44
CA GLY A 192 -14.96 -3.72 -8.25
C GLY A 192 -13.78 -3.28 -7.40
N PHE A 193 -12.77 -4.14 -7.25
CA PHE A 193 -11.53 -3.82 -6.54
C PHE A 193 -10.73 -2.71 -7.24
N ALA A 194 -10.58 -2.77 -8.57
CA ALA A 194 -9.89 -1.74 -9.35
C ALA A 194 -10.56 -0.36 -9.22
N ILE A 195 -11.90 -0.32 -9.26
CA ILE A 195 -12.67 0.93 -9.08
C ILE A 195 -12.54 1.45 -7.65
N ALA A 196 -12.62 0.59 -6.63
CA ALA A 196 -12.44 1.00 -5.25
C ALA A 196 -11.05 1.60 -5.00
N LEU A 197 -10.02 1.00 -5.61
CA LEU A 197 -8.64 1.49 -5.52
C LEU A 197 -8.48 2.84 -6.24
N MET A 198 -9.12 3.02 -7.41
CA MET A 198 -9.15 4.30 -8.12
C MET A 198 -9.83 5.41 -7.31
N ILE A 199 -10.96 5.11 -6.64
CA ILE A 199 -11.64 6.07 -5.76
C ILE A 199 -10.76 6.43 -4.56
N PHE A 200 -10.11 5.45 -3.94
CA PHE A 200 -9.23 5.67 -2.79
C PHE A 200 -8.03 6.56 -3.14
N VAL A 201 -7.40 6.32 -4.29
CA VAL A 201 -6.30 7.15 -4.81
C VAL A 201 -6.80 8.56 -5.12
N ASN A 202 -7.91 8.70 -5.84
CA ASN A 202 -8.48 10.01 -6.18
C ASN A 202 -8.97 10.80 -4.96
N ALA A 203 -9.30 10.13 -3.85
CA ALA A 203 -9.63 10.74 -2.57
C ALA A 203 -8.39 11.19 -1.77
N GLY A 204 -7.21 11.21 -2.38
CA GLY A 204 -5.96 11.63 -1.75
C GLY A 204 -5.24 10.52 -1.00
N GLY A 205 -5.59 9.25 -1.25
CA GLY A 205 -4.85 8.08 -0.76
C GLY A 205 -4.71 7.98 0.76
N GLY A 206 -5.55 8.67 1.52
CA GLY A 206 -5.46 8.74 2.99
C GLY A 206 -4.36 9.66 3.53
N GLY A 207 -3.72 10.48 2.68
CA GLY A 207 -2.65 11.39 3.07
C GLY A 207 -1.24 10.81 3.00
N TYR A 208 -1.06 9.59 2.49
CA TYR A 208 0.28 9.02 2.26
C TYR A 208 0.87 9.55 0.95
N GLY A 209 2.08 10.12 0.99
CA GLY A 209 2.82 10.59 -0.18
C GLY A 209 3.03 9.52 -1.26
N VAL A 210 3.04 8.24 -0.89
CA VAL A 210 3.13 7.07 -1.81
C VAL A 210 1.95 6.97 -2.79
N PHE A 211 0.79 7.56 -2.45
CA PHE A 211 -0.39 7.63 -3.31
C PHE A 211 -0.60 9.01 -3.95
N SER A 212 0.24 9.99 -3.64
CA SER A 212 0.22 11.30 -4.32
C SER A 212 0.89 11.18 -5.69
N HIS A 213 0.37 11.85 -6.71
CA HIS A 213 0.99 11.83 -8.04
C HIS A 213 2.38 12.46 -7.99
N SER A 214 3.40 11.72 -8.43
CA SER A 214 4.75 12.28 -8.54
C SER A 214 4.82 13.30 -9.67
N VAL A 215 5.64 14.32 -9.51
CA VAL A 215 5.77 15.42 -10.48
C VAL A 215 6.70 15.08 -11.65
N TRP A 216 7.60 14.08 -11.53
CA TRP A 216 8.55 13.76 -12.61
C TRP A 216 9.16 12.33 -12.58
N ASN A 217 9.87 11.92 -11.52
CA ASN A 217 10.65 10.65 -11.48
C ASN A 217 10.25 9.70 -10.33
N GLY A 218 8.96 9.35 -10.23
CA GLY A 218 8.50 8.36 -9.23
C GLY A 218 7.35 7.51 -9.75
N LEU A 219 7.49 6.18 -9.74
CA LEU A 219 6.36 5.28 -10.02
C LEU A 219 5.51 5.18 -8.75
N THR A 220 4.39 5.88 -8.70
CA THR A 220 3.50 5.84 -7.54
C THR A 220 2.42 4.78 -7.73
N VAL A 221 1.83 4.29 -6.64
CA VAL A 221 0.79 3.26 -6.75
C VAL A 221 -0.40 3.79 -7.57
N ALA A 222 -0.64 5.11 -7.55
CA ALA A 222 -1.64 5.80 -8.35
C ALA A 222 -1.46 5.59 -9.86
N ASP A 223 -0.21 5.58 -10.34
CA ASP A 223 0.10 5.48 -11.76
C ASP A 223 -0.04 4.05 -12.30
N VAL A 224 0.04 3.05 -11.41
CA VAL A 224 -0.10 1.62 -11.74
C VAL A 224 -1.57 1.17 -11.75
N VAL A 225 -2.49 1.90 -11.09
CA VAL A 225 -3.93 1.57 -11.08
C VAL A 225 -4.54 1.62 -12.48
N PHE A 226 -4.16 2.63 -13.26
CA PHE A 226 -4.70 2.83 -14.60
C PHE A 226 -4.35 1.68 -15.57
N PRO A 227 -3.08 1.24 -15.68
CA PRO A 227 -2.71 0.04 -16.43
C PRO A 227 -3.45 -1.23 -15.99
N TRP A 228 -3.63 -1.43 -14.68
CA TRP A 228 -4.34 -2.60 -14.15
C TRP A 228 -5.82 -2.57 -14.52
N PHE A 229 -6.45 -1.40 -14.46
CA PHE A 229 -7.84 -1.21 -14.90
C PHE A 229 -7.99 -1.45 -16.41
N ALA A 230 -7.08 -0.91 -17.23
CA ALA A 230 -7.10 -1.13 -18.68
C ALA A 230 -6.93 -2.62 -19.04
N PHE A 231 -6.03 -3.33 -18.34
CA PHE A 231 -5.84 -4.78 -18.49
C PHE A 231 -7.11 -5.56 -18.10
N ALA A 232 -7.73 -5.22 -16.96
CA ALA A 232 -8.98 -5.83 -16.49
C ALA A 232 -10.12 -5.68 -17.51
N MET A 233 -10.26 -4.48 -18.08
CA MET A 233 -11.27 -4.19 -19.10
C MET A 233 -10.97 -4.92 -20.41
N GLY A 234 -9.69 -5.05 -20.80
CA GLY A 234 -9.27 -5.81 -21.96
C GLY A 234 -9.68 -7.29 -21.88
N GLU A 235 -9.38 -7.95 -20.77
CA GLU A 235 -9.77 -9.35 -20.53
C GLU A 235 -11.30 -9.54 -20.51
N ALA A 236 -12.04 -8.60 -19.91
CA ALA A 236 -13.50 -8.62 -19.90
C ALA A 236 -14.11 -8.51 -21.31
N LEU A 237 -13.50 -7.69 -22.18
CA LEU A 237 -13.92 -7.50 -23.56
C LEU A 237 -13.69 -8.77 -24.39
N VAL A 238 -12.51 -9.37 -24.31
CA VAL A 238 -12.18 -10.61 -25.03
C VAL A 238 -13.13 -11.74 -24.64
N LEU A 239 -13.42 -11.88 -23.35
CA LEU A 239 -14.34 -12.91 -22.88
C LEU A 239 -15.79 -12.67 -23.35
N SER A 240 -16.25 -11.42 -23.34
CA SER A 240 -17.57 -11.02 -23.85
C SER A 240 -17.70 -11.28 -25.35
N LEU A 241 -16.66 -10.95 -26.13
CA LEU A 241 -16.61 -11.21 -27.57
C LEU A 241 -16.60 -12.72 -27.87
N ASN A 242 -15.80 -13.51 -27.15
CA ASN A 242 -15.80 -14.97 -27.28
C ASN A 242 -17.16 -15.60 -26.93
N ALA A 243 -17.85 -15.09 -25.90
CA ALA A 243 -19.20 -15.55 -25.56
C ALA A 243 -20.24 -15.19 -26.64
N ARG A 244 -20.12 -14.00 -27.25
CA ARG A 244 -20.96 -13.57 -28.38
C ARG A 244 -20.68 -14.42 -29.62
N LEU A 245 -19.42 -14.62 -30.00
CA LEU A 245 -19.03 -15.43 -31.15
C LEU A 245 -19.52 -16.89 -31.03
N ARG A 246 -19.41 -17.50 -29.84
CA ARG A 246 -19.96 -18.84 -29.57
C ARG A 246 -21.48 -18.93 -29.66
N THR A 247 -22.19 -17.83 -29.41
CA THR A 247 -23.65 -17.75 -29.54
C THR A 247 -24.11 -17.27 -30.93
N SER A 248 -23.17 -16.80 -31.76
CA SER A 248 -23.42 -16.31 -33.13
C SER A 248 -23.24 -17.37 -34.22
N LEU A 249 -22.87 -18.61 -33.88
CA LEU A 249 -22.92 -19.72 -34.84
C LEU A 249 -24.39 -19.98 -35.20
N PRO A 250 -24.76 -19.96 -36.50
CA PRO A 250 -26.14 -20.06 -36.93
C PRO A 250 -26.71 -21.40 -36.45
N ARG A 251 -27.83 -21.36 -35.71
CA ARG A 251 -28.65 -22.54 -35.44
C ARG A 251 -29.34 -22.95 -36.74
N ILE A 252 -28.62 -23.69 -37.60
CA ILE A 252 -29.20 -24.24 -38.83
C ILE A 252 -30.26 -25.32 -38.52
N ASN A 253 -30.36 -25.80 -37.26
CA ASN A 253 -31.37 -26.78 -36.86
C ASN A 253 -32.55 -26.20 -36.05
N ALA A 254 -32.78 -24.88 -36.07
CA ALA A 254 -33.98 -24.28 -35.46
C ALA A 254 -35.19 -24.21 -36.40
N LEU A 255 -35.04 -24.65 -37.66
CA LEU A 255 -36.11 -24.74 -38.65
C LEU A 255 -36.27 -26.18 -39.14
N GLN A 256 -36.65 -27.07 -38.23
CA GLN A 256 -37.25 -28.33 -38.62
C GLN A 256 -38.51 -28.52 -37.77
N GLN A 257 -39.61 -27.98 -38.30
CA GLN A 257 -40.89 -28.67 -38.29
C GLN A 257 -40.73 -30.07 -38.88
#